data_AF-A0A5C5UPB0-F1
#
_entry.id   AF-A0A5C5UPB0-F1
#
_cell.length_a   1.000
_cell.length_b   1.000
_cell.length_c   1.000
_cell.angle_alpha   90.00
_cell.angle_beta   90.00
_cell.angle_gamma   90.00
#
_symmetry.space_group_name_H-M   'P 1'
#
loop_
_entity.id
_entity.type
_entity.pdbx_description
1 polymer ?
#
loop_
_entity_poly.entity_id
_entity_poly.type
_entity_poly.pdbx_seq_one_letter_code
_entity_poly.pdbx_strand_id
1 'polypeptide(L)'
;MMDIFFEKEYGKLYEELENGKCEVFDFHHPLGTVRHLFIKREIPLAVRTETYHDIVTPYGYGGPLILNCESGNKDQLVEEFHKAFQQYCKENRIVAEFIRFHPILKNAEDFKSRYEVKFMRNTVGTNLKDYDDPVQSEFSKSTRKSIRKAIRDGVECRVTKNPKNLDKFKELYHLNMERVGADSYYYFGDSYFSQCLNYFGENIVLVEAIYEEQVIGAELHFLYNNLIHTHLSGTLAEFHHLSPVYAMTAAIAEWGKKNGADLVHAGGGTTNEPDDSLYLFKKKFGQNTEFEFHIGRKVWNEAVYSELCEIAGAAPDEEFFPAYRSSSCKENLVGSVQQTT
;
A
#
# COMPACT_ATOMS: atom_id res chain seq x y z
N MET A 1 3.45 -9.70 -15.46
CA MET A 1 4.41 -8.59 -15.25
C MET A 1 4.33 -8.20 -13.78
N MET A 2 5.46 -8.02 -13.11
CA MET A 2 5.53 -7.76 -11.67
C MET A 2 5.44 -6.24 -11.40
N ASP A 3 4.84 -5.85 -10.28
CA ASP A 3 4.78 -4.44 -9.81
C ASP A 3 5.82 -4.19 -8.70
N ILE A 4 6.12 -2.93 -8.39
CA ILE A 4 7.10 -2.51 -7.38
C ILE A 4 6.84 -3.15 -6.01
N PHE A 5 5.57 -3.37 -5.66
CA PHE A 5 5.16 -3.95 -4.37
C PHE A 5 5.65 -5.39 -4.14
N PHE A 6 6.09 -6.09 -5.20
CA PHE A 6 6.62 -7.44 -5.13
C PHE A 6 8.15 -7.48 -5.20
N GLU A 7 8.81 -6.30 -5.25
CA GLU A 7 10.27 -6.19 -5.15
C GLU A 7 10.74 -6.33 -3.70
N LYS A 8 11.82 -7.09 -3.52
CA LYS A 8 12.40 -7.31 -2.19
C LYS A 8 12.78 -5.99 -1.52
N GLU A 9 13.35 -5.07 -2.29
CA GLU A 9 13.74 -3.74 -1.85
C GLU A 9 12.55 -2.92 -1.35
N TYR A 10 11.36 -3.14 -1.90
CA TYR A 10 10.15 -2.44 -1.46
C TYR A 10 9.74 -2.94 -0.08
N GLY A 11 9.79 -4.26 0.14
CA GLY A 11 9.55 -4.84 1.47
C GLY A 11 10.56 -4.37 2.54
N LYS A 12 11.83 -4.18 2.16
CA LYS A 12 12.86 -3.64 3.07
C LYS A 12 12.55 -2.24 3.59
N LEU A 13 11.84 -1.40 2.82
CA LEU A 13 11.44 -0.06 3.26
C LEU A 13 10.59 -0.08 4.53
N TYR A 14 9.94 -1.20 4.83
CA TYR A 14 8.95 -1.32 5.90
C TYR A 14 9.37 -2.23 7.06
N GLU A 15 10.59 -2.79 7.05
CA GLU A 15 11.08 -3.67 8.13
C GLU A 15 11.04 -2.99 9.50
N GLU A 16 11.52 -1.76 9.58
CA GLU A 16 11.54 -0.97 10.82
C GLU A 16 10.11 -0.63 11.28
N LEU A 17 9.25 -0.19 10.36
CA LEU A 17 7.89 0.24 10.67
C LEU A 17 7.01 -0.94 11.14
N GLU A 18 7.17 -2.10 10.52
CA GLU A 18 6.40 -3.30 10.82
C GLU A 18 7.03 -4.14 11.95
N ASN A 19 8.19 -3.72 12.47
CA ASN A 19 8.97 -4.45 13.46
C ASN A 19 9.16 -5.92 13.05
N GLY A 20 9.66 -6.13 11.83
CA GLY A 20 9.82 -7.45 11.23
C GLY A 20 10.89 -7.49 10.15
N LYS A 21 11.06 -8.66 9.53
CA LYS A 21 12.04 -8.87 8.46
C LYS A 21 11.35 -9.21 7.16
N CYS A 22 11.81 -8.60 6.07
CA CYS A 22 11.34 -8.89 4.73
C CYS A 22 11.90 -10.22 4.26
N GLU A 23 11.01 -11.13 3.92
CA GLU A 23 11.32 -12.44 3.36
C GLU A 23 10.59 -12.63 2.03
N VAL A 24 11.18 -13.44 1.16
CA VAL A 24 10.58 -13.82 -0.13
C VAL A 24 10.61 -15.33 -0.22
N PHE A 25 9.45 -15.91 -0.49
CA PHE A 25 9.28 -17.32 -0.80
C PHE A 25 9.02 -17.47 -2.30
N ASP A 26 10.05 -17.89 -3.05
CA ASP A 26 9.97 -18.15 -4.49
C ASP A 26 9.77 -19.66 -4.73
N PHE A 27 8.54 -20.03 -5.06
CA PHE A 27 8.13 -21.40 -5.35
C PHE A 27 8.31 -21.71 -6.84
N HIS A 28 9.16 -22.71 -7.12
CA HIS A 28 9.43 -23.18 -8.48
C HIS A 28 8.88 -24.59 -8.65
N HIS A 29 8.00 -24.78 -9.62
CA HIS A 29 7.36 -26.05 -9.94
C HIS A 29 7.33 -26.25 -11.46
N PRO A 30 7.31 -27.49 -11.98
CA PRO A 30 7.19 -27.72 -13.43
C PRO A 30 6.00 -27.01 -14.10
N LEU A 31 4.93 -26.76 -13.34
CA LEU A 31 3.73 -26.06 -13.82
C LEU A 31 3.85 -24.53 -13.82
N GLY A 32 4.85 -23.95 -13.17
CA GLY A 32 5.01 -22.50 -13.10
C GLY A 32 5.79 -22.00 -11.87
N THR A 33 5.79 -20.68 -11.69
CA THR A 33 6.50 -20.01 -10.58
C THR A 33 5.56 -19.07 -9.85
N VAL A 34 5.58 -19.15 -8.51
CA VAL A 34 4.85 -18.23 -7.62
C VAL A 34 5.84 -17.53 -6.72
N ARG A 35 5.79 -16.20 -6.69
CA ARG A 35 6.55 -15.37 -5.75
C ARG A 35 5.63 -14.91 -4.65
N HIS A 36 6.10 -14.96 -3.41
CA HIS A 36 5.37 -14.40 -2.27
C HIS A 36 6.32 -13.62 -1.36
N LEU A 37 6.09 -12.31 -1.27
CA LEU A 37 6.88 -11.38 -0.45
C LEU A 37 6.06 -10.94 0.76
N PHE A 38 6.68 -11.02 1.94
CA PHE A 38 6.03 -10.67 3.20
C PHE A 38 7.04 -10.16 4.23
N ILE A 39 6.53 -9.49 5.26
CA ILE A 39 7.26 -9.10 6.45
C ILE A 39 6.89 -10.06 7.55
N LYS A 40 7.88 -10.81 8.03
CA LYS A 40 7.75 -11.75 9.15
C LYS A 40 8.00 -11.00 10.45
N ARG A 41 7.00 -10.99 11.31
CA ARG A 41 6.98 -10.27 12.58
C ARG A 41 6.91 -11.25 13.73
N GLU A 42 7.71 -11.02 14.75
CA GLU A 42 7.58 -11.76 16.01
C GLU A 42 6.23 -11.42 16.66
N ILE A 43 5.57 -12.42 17.23
CA ILE A 43 4.37 -12.24 18.03
C ILE A 43 4.80 -11.95 19.47
N PRO A 44 4.52 -10.76 20.02
CA PRO A 44 5.00 -10.36 21.35
C PRO A 44 4.17 -10.98 22.49
N LEU A 45 3.72 -12.23 22.34
CA LEU A 45 2.93 -12.98 23.30
C LEU A 45 3.61 -14.32 23.55
N ALA A 46 3.86 -14.65 24.82
CA ALA A 46 4.47 -15.91 25.19
C ALA A 46 3.44 -17.04 25.10
N VAL A 47 3.68 -18.02 24.21
CA VAL A 47 2.83 -19.20 24.05
C VAL A 47 3.70 -20.44 23.91
N ARG A 48 3.40 -21.50 24.68
CA ARG A 48 4.10 -22.80 24.65
C ARG A 48 5.64 -22.73 24.78
N THR A 49 6.18 -21.71 25.46
CA THR A 49 7.64 -21.47 25.62
C THR A 49 8.43 -21.28 24.32
N GLU A 50 7.75 -21.05 23.20
CA GLU A 50 8.35 -20.96 21.87
C GLU A 50 8.08 -19.57 21.27
N THR A 51 8.96 -19.12 20.37
CA THR A 51 8.75 -17.87 19.62
C THR A 51 7.96 -18.17 18.35
N TYR A 52 6.82 -17.50 18.19
CA TYR A 52 5.96 -17.59 17.01
C TYR A 52 5.95 -16.29 16.23
N HIS A 53 5.56 -16.40 14.96
CA HIS A 53 5.54 -15.29 14.02
C HIS A 53 4.18 -15.19 13.33
N ASP A 54 3.86 -14.00 12.85
CA ASP A 54 2.92 -13.83 11.74
C ASP A 54 3.60 -13.11 10.59
N ILE A 55 2.94 -13.18 9.44
CA ILE A 55 3.40 -12.53 8.23
C ILE A 55 2.36 -11.55 7.72
N VAL A 56 2.83 -10.43 7.22
CA VAL A 56 1.98 -9.38 6.63
C VAL A 56 2.62 -8.89 5.34
N THR A 57 1.81 -8.54 4.34
CA THR A 57 2.37 -7.82 3.18
C THR A 57 2.88 -6.45 3.63
N PRO A 58 3.93 -5.89 3.01
CA PRO A 58 4.33 -4.50 3.25
C PRO A 58 3.16 -3.53 3.05
N TYR A 59 3.32 -2.29 3.53
CA TYR A 59 2.37 -1.23 3.26
C TYR A 59 2.14 -1.09 1.74
N GLY A 60 0.91 -0.80 1.34
CA GLY A 60 0.50 -0.89 -0.07
C GLY A 60 -0.13 -2.24 -0.38
N TYR A 61 0.41 -2.93 -1.39
CA TYR A 61 -0.15 -4.18 -1.91
C TYR A 61 0.87 -5.33 -1.88
N GLY A 62 0.44 -6.54 -2.23
CA GLY A 62 1.30 -7.71 -2.30
C GLY A 62 0.52 -9.02 -2.39
N GLY A 63 1.00 -10.02 -1.65
CA GLY A 63 0.46 -11.38 -1.63
C GLY A 63 1.20 -12.31 -2.60
N PRO A 64 0.78 -13.57 -2.71
CA PRO A 64 1.35 -14.47 -3.69
C PRO A 64 1.00 -14.00 -5.11
N LEU A 65 1.97 -14.11 -6.01
CA LEU A 65 1.87 -13.69 -7.41
C LEU A 65 2.37 -14.81 -8.31
N ILE A 66 1.52 -15.26 -9.22
CA ILE A 66 1.90 -16.21 -10.27
C ILE A 66 2.71 -15.43 -11.32
N LEU A 67 4.02 -15.72 -11.42
CA LEU A 67 4.91 -15.08 -12.38
C LEU A 67 4.78 -15.71 -13.77
N ASN A 68 4.61 -17.02 -13.81
CA ASN A 68 4.33 -17.80 -15.01
C ASN A 68 3.58 -19.08 -14.62
N CYS A 69 2.80 -19.61 -15.55
CA CYS A 69 2.05 -20.86 -15.37
C CYS A 69 1.81 -21.51 -16.74
N GLU A 70 1.93 -22.83 -16.80
CA GLU A 70 1.50 -23.62 -17.94
C GLU A 70 -0.02 -23.46 -18.16
N SER A 71 -0.44 -23.38 -19.42
CA SER A 71 -1.85 -23.14 -19.76
C SER A 71 -2.75 -24.25 -19.21
N GLY A 72 -3.82 -23.86 -18.51
CA GLY A 72 -4.79 -24.80 -17.91
C GLY A 72 -4.40 -25.36 -16.54
N ASN A 73 -3.18 -25.12 -16.04
CA ASN A 73 -2.68 -25.72 -14.81
C ASN A 73 -2.65 -24.77 -13.59
N LYS A 74 -3.32 -23.62 -13.68
CA LYS A 74 -3.27 -22.58 -12.64
C LYS A 74 -3.74 -23.09 -11.27
N ASP A 75 -4.90 -23.75 -11.22
CA ASP A 75 -5.46 -24.24 -9.95
C ASP A 75 -4.55 -25.29 -9.29
N GLN A 76 -3.92 -26.14 -10.10
CA GLN A 76 -2.96 -27.14 -9.63
C GLN A 76 -1.67 -26.48 -9.13
N LEU A 77 -1.15 -25.48 -9.83
CA LEU A 77 0.01 -24.71 -9.38
C LEU A 77 -0.26 -24.02 -8.03
N VAL A 78 -1.44 -23.42 -7.86
CA VAL A 78 -1.87 -22.77 -6.61
C VAL A 78 -1.99 -23.79 -5.47
N GLU A 79 -2.48 -25.00 -5.74
CA GLU A 79 -2.54 -26.08 -4.75
C GLU A 79 -1.15 -26.54 -4.31
N GLU A 80 -0.22 -26.76 -5.25
CA GLU A 80 1.14 -27.18 -4.93
C GLU A 80 1.93 -26.07 -4.20
N PHE A 81 1.74 -24.81 -4.60
CA PHE A 81 2.24 -23.65 -3.85
C PHE A 81 1.70 -23.64 -2.42
N HIS A 82 0.38 -23.84 -2.24
CA HIS A 82 -0.26 -23.80 -0.93
C HIS A 82 0.31 -24.87 0.01
N LYS A 83 0.50 -26.11 -0.47
CA LYS A 83 1.15 -27.18 0.31
C LYS A 83 2.58 -26.83 0.71
N ALA A 84 3.38 -26.36 -0.25
CA ALA A 84 4.77 -25.99 0.00
C ALA A 84 4.88 -24.84 0.99
N PHE A 85 4.03 -23.82 0.84
CA PHE A 85 4.00 -22.67 1.73
C PHE A 85 3.44 -23.01 3.12
N GLN A 86 2.46 -23.93 3.22
CA GLN A 86 2.01 -24.46 4.51
C GLN A 86 3.16 -25.12 5.28
N GLN A 87 3.98 -25.92 4.59
CA GLN A 87 5.15 -26.55 5.20
C GLN A 87 6.19 -25.50 5.62
N TYR A 88 6.45 -24.49 4.78
CA TYR A 88 7.30 -23.34 5.15
C TYR A 88 6.80 -22.66 6.42
N CYS A 89 5.51 -22.36 6.50
CA CYS A 89 4.90 -21.72 7.67
C CYS A 89 5.07 -22.58 8.93
N LYS A 90 4.90 -23.90 8.84
CA LYS A 90 5.10 -24.82 9.95
C LYS A 90 6.56 -24.82 10.44
N GLU A 91 7.52 -24.95 9.53
CA GLU A 91 8.96 -24.96 9.86
C GLU A 91 9.43 -23.63 10.46
N ASN A 92 8.80 -22.53 10.06
CA ASN A 92 9.12 -21.18 10.50
C ASN A 92 8.27 -20.67 11.67
N ARG A 93 7.41 -21.54 12.25
CA ARG A 93 6.47 -21.19 13.34
C ARG A 93 5.61 -19.96 13.00
N ILE A 94 5.14 -19.88 11.76
CA ILE A 94 4.21 -18.83 11.30
C ILE A 94 2.79 -19.29 11.61
N VAL A 95 2.07 -18.44 12.35
CA VAL A 95 0.73 -18.75 12.87
C VAL A 95 -0.37 -18.23 11.96
N ALA A 96 -0.23 -17.00 11.49
CA ALA A 96 -1.23 -16.31 10.69
C ALA A 96 -0.60 -15.42 9.63
N GLU A 97 -1.41 -15.07 8.64
CA GLU A 97 -1.00 -14.26 7.50
C GLU A 97 -2.10 -13.27 7.10
N PHE A 98 -1.73 -11.99 7.01
CA PHE A 98 -2.57 -10.92 6.49
C PHE A 98 -2.04 -10.39 5.15
N ILE A 99 -2.89 -10.41 4.13
CA ILE A 99 -2.54 -9.99 2.76
C ILE A 99 -3.35 -8.78 2.35
N ARG A 100 -2.69 -7.78 1.77
CA ARG A 100 -3.32 -6.71 0.99
C ARG A 100 -3.12 -7.03 -0.50
N PHE A 101 -4.11 -7.63 -1.16
CA PHE A 101 -3.94 -8.05 -2.56
C PHE A 101 -3.82 -6.85 -3.49
N HIS A 102 -3.16 -7.04 -4.62
CA HIS A 102 -2.94 -6.00 -5.60
C HIS A 102 -4.17 -5.78 -6.48
N PRO A 103 -4.85 -4.62 -6.40
CA PRO A 103 -6.14 -4.41 -7.08
C PRO A 103 -6.03 -4.42 -8.61
N ILE A 104 -4.91 -3.94 -9.16
CA ILE A 104 -4.69 -3.89 -10.62
C ILE A 104 -4.29 -5.27 -11.18
N LEU A 105 -3.42 -6.01 -10.48
CA LEU A 105 -3.00 -7.36 -10.92
C LEU A 105 -4.06 -8.43 -10.64
N LYS A 106 -5.04 -8.13 -9.78
CA LYS A 106 -6.15 -9.02 -9.40
C LYS A 106 -5.68 -10.38 -8.88
N ASN A 107 -4.52 -10.43 -8.23
CA ASN A 107 -3.96 -11.68 -7.71
C ASN A 107 -4.83 -12.31 -6.61
N ALA A 108 -5.77 -11.57 -6.01
CA ALA A 108 -6.79 -12.18 -5.14
C ALA A 108 -7.62 -13.26 -5.84
N GLU A 109 -7.95 -13.08 -7.12
CA GLU A 109 -8.77 -14.02 -7.89
C GLU A 109 -8.10 -15.39 -8.04
N ASP A 110 -6.77 -15.40 -8.18
CA ASP A 110 -5.96 -16.61 -8.34
C ASP A 110 -5.89 -17.44 -7.04
N PHE A 111 -6.00 -16.80 -5.87
CA PHE A 111 -5.75 -17.42 -4.57
C PHE A 111 -7.00 -17.54 -3.68
N LYS A 112 -8.18 -17.18 -4.19
CA LYS A 112 -9.46 -17.22 -3.45
C LYS A 112 -9.87 -18.59 -2.92
N SER A 113 -9.34 -19.68 -3.47
CA SER A 113 -9.60 -21.05 -2.99
C SER A 113 -8.74 -21.43 -1.78
N ARG A 114 -7.70 -20.66 -1.46
CA ARG A 114 -6.72 -20.96 -0.40
C ARG A 114 -6.71 -19.97 0.75
N TYR A 115 -7.18 -18.77 0.49
CA TYR A 115 -7.26 -17.66 1.44
C TYR A 115 -8.73 -17.28 1.66
N GLU A 116 -9.04 -16.82 2.87
CA GLU A 116 -10.28 -16.10 3.11
C GLU A 116 -10.13 -14.71 2.47
N VAL A 117 -10.63 -14.55 1.25
CA VAL A 117 -10.58 -13.29 0.51
C VAL A 117 -11.82 -12.46 0.83
N LYS A 118 -11.59 -11.24 1.31
CA LYS A 118 -12.64 -10.29 1.65
C LYS A 118 -12.47 -9.02 0.84
N PHE A 119 -13.55 -8.58 0.21
CA PHE A 119 -13.64 -7.23 -0.32
C PHE A 119 -13.49 -6.23 0.84
N MET A 120 -12.65 -5.22 0.68
CA MET A 120 -12.42 -4.20 1.70
C MET A 120 -12.99 -2.85 1.28
N ARG A 121 -12.62 -2.36 0.10
CA ARG A 121 -13.08 -1.08 -0.46
C ARG A 121 -12.67 -0.95 -1.92
N ASN A 122 -13.10 0.13 -2.57
CA ASN A 122 -12.60 0.48 -3.89
C ASN A 122 -11.37 1.40 -3.83
N THR A 123 -10.54 1.29 -4.86
CA THR A 123 -9.45 2.21 -5.17
C THR A 123 -9.70 2.81 -6.55
N VAL A 124 -9.10 3.97 -6.83
CA VAL A 124 -9.33 4.69 -8.08
C VAL A 124 -8.03 5.01 -8.78
N GLY A 125 -8.11 5.29 -10.08
CA GLY A 125 -6.95 5.76 -10.85
C GLY A 125 -7.37 6.57 -12.06
N THR A 126 -6.39 7.23 -12.68
CA THR A 126 -6.56 7.95 -13.94
C THR A 126 -6.03 7.07 -15.07
N ASN A 127 -6.92 6.57 -15.93
CA ASN A 127 -6.52 5.80 -17.11
C ASN A 127 -5.84 6.72 -18.14
N LEU A 128 -4.57 6.45 -18.41
CA LEU A 128 -3.76 7.20 -19.37
C LEU A 128 -3.68 6.50 -20.72
N LYS A 129 -3.94 5.19 -20.77
CA LYS A 129 -3.82 4.37 -21.96
C LYS A 129 -4.94 4.63 -22.95
N ASP A 130 -6.18 4.57 -22.48
CA ASP A 130 -7.36 4.49 -23.34
C ASP A 130 -7.89 5.86 -23.78
N TYR A 131 -7.39 6.95 -23.20
CA TYR A 131 -7.82 8.31 -23.48
C TYR A 131 -6.68 9.16 -24.03
N ASP A 132 -6.92 9.88 -25.13
CA ASP A 132 -5.96 10.84 -25.70
C ASP A 132 -5.67 12.00 -24.74
N ASP A 133 -6.72 12.52 -24.10
CA ASP A 133 -6.64 13.52 -23.04
C ASP A 133 -7.28 12.95 -21.74
N PRO A 134 -6.48 12.30 -20.88
CA PRO A 134 -6.96 11.74 -19.62
C PRO A 134 -7.56 12.80 -18.69
N VAL A 135 -7.03 14.04 -18.71
CA VAL A 135 -7.56 15.13 -17.86
C VAL A 135 -8.99 15.47 -18.29
N GLN A 136 -9.31 15.50 -19.58
CA GLN A 136 -10.70 15.74 -20.01
C GLN A 136 -11.63 14.56 -19.74
N SER A 137 -11.14 13.34 -19.91
CA SER A 137 -11.95 12.12 -19.85
C SER A 137 -12.20 11.63 -18.43
N GLU A 138 -11.16 11.59 -17.59
CA GLU A 138 -11.21 10.99 -16.24
C GLU A 138 -11.53 12.01 -15.15
N PHE A 139 -11.15 13.28 -15.31
CA PHE A 139 -11.33 14.24 -14.22
C PHE A 139 -12.73 14.83 -14.27
N SER A 140 -13.33 15.09 -13.12
CA SER A 140 -14.63 15.73 -13.04
C SER A 140 -14.63 17.16 -13.60
N LYS A 141 -15.79 17.66 -14.04
CA LYS A 141 -15.92 19.06 -14.51
C LYS A 141 -15.46 20.08 -13.46
N SER A 142 -15.76 19.85 -12.18
CA SER A 142 -15.33 20.71 -11.07
C SER A 142 -13.82 20.63 -10.85
N THR A 143 -13.23 19.44 -10.91
CA THR A 143 -11.76 19.24 -10.86
C THR A 143 -11.07 20.04 -11.96
N ARG A 144 -11.53 19.92 -13.21
CA ARG A 144 -10.97 20.69 -14.34
C ARG A 144 -11.13 22.21 -14.16
N LYS A 145 -12.19 22.67 -13.48
CA LYS A 145 -12.35 24.10 -13.14
C LYS A 145 -11.33 24.54 -12.11
N SER A 146 -11.10 23.75 -11.05
CA SER A 146 -10.11 24.02 -10.01
C SER A 146 -8.69 24.05 -10.58
N ILE A 147 -8.33 23.10 -11.45
CA ILE A 147 -7.02 23.08 -12.14
C ILE A 147 -6.79 24.37 -12.93
N ARG A 148 -7.75 24.74 -13.78
CA ARG A 148 -7.64 26.00 -14.55
C ARG A 148 -7.57 27.23 -13.65
N LYS A 149 -8.21 27.21 -12.48
CA LYS A 149 -8.12 28.30 -11.50
C LYS A 149 -6.73 28.35 -10.87
N ALA A 150 -6.20 27.24 -10.38
CA ALA A 150 -4.86 27.16 -9.81
C ALA A 150 -3.80 27.72 -10.78
N ILE A 151 -3.82 27.27 -12.03
CA ILE A 151 -2.88 27.74 -13.06
C ILE A 151 -3.05 29.24 -13.35
N ARG A 152 -4.29 29.74 -13.46
CA ARG A 152 -4.54 31.18 -13.67
C ARG A 152 -4.11 32.04 -12.49
N ASP A 153 -4.21 31.50 -11.29
CA ASP A 153 -3.82 32.19 -10.06
C ASP A 153 -2.30 32.12 -9.83
N GLY A 154 -1.52 31.53 -10.75
CA GLY A 154 -0.05 31.53 -10.69
C GLY A 154 0.59 30.28 -10.10
N VAL A 155 -0.17 29.20 -9.90
CA VAL A 155 0.42 27.90 -9.51
C VAL A 155 1.06 27.25 -10.73
N GLU A 156 2.35 26.97 -10.61
CA GLU A 156 3.13 26.17 -11.57
C GLU A 156 3.38 24.77 -11.02
N CYS A 157 3.68 23.81 -11.88
CA CYS A 157 4.03 22.44 -11.48
C CYS A 157 5.36 22.02 -12.09
N ARG A 158 6.24 21.46 -11.26
CA ARG A 158 7.50 20.85 -11.68
C ARG A 158 7.42 19.34 -11.47
N VAL A 159 7.69 18.57 -12.52
CA VAL A 159 7.77 17.10 -12.46
C VAL A 159 9.21 16.67 -12.64
N THR A 160 9.77 16.00 -11.64
CA THR A 160 11.16 15.54 -11.60
C THR A 160 11.19 14.02 -11.48
N LYS A 161 11.62 13.33 -12.54
CA LYS A 161 11.98 11.91 -12.46
C LYS A 161 13.37 11.77 -11.86
N ASN A 162 13.57 10.80 -10.98
CA ASN A 162 14.84 10.54 -10.30
C ASN A 162 15.38 11.79 -9.57
N PRO A 163 14.63 12.34 -8.60
CA PRO A 163 15.06 13.50 -7.83
C PRO A 163 16.31 13.17 -7.00
N LYS A 164 17.18 14.16 -6.80
CA LYS A 164 18.45 13.98 -6.06
C LYS A 164 18.27 13.90 -4.53
N ASN A 165 17.19 14.48 -4.02
CA ASN A 165 16.81 14.44 -2.61
C ASN A 165 15.28 14.56 -2.49
N LEU A 166 14.76 14.32 -1.29
CA LEU A 166 13.34 14.43 -0.96
C LEU A 166 13.12 15.37 0.24
N ASP A 167 14.06 16.26 0.55
CA ASP A 167 14.06 17.01 1.81
C ASP A 167 12.83 17.92 1.94
N LYS A 168 12.53 18.69 0.89
CA LYS A 168 11.35 19.57 0.88
C LYS A 168 10.04 18.77 0.87
N PHE A 169 10.02 17.64 0.16
CA PHE A 169 8.86 16.74 0.14
C PHE A 169 8.57 16.19 1.55
N LYS A 170 9.61 15.70 2.24
CA LYS A 170 9.52 15.16 3.60
C LYS A 170 8.92 16.19 4.57
N GLU A 171 9.42 17.43 4.53
CA GLU A 171 8.89 18.54 5.34
C GLU A 171 7.38 18.74 5.11
N LEU A 172 6.96 18.86 3.85
CA LEU A 172 5.56 19.05 3.49
C LEU A 172 4.67 17.85 3.88
N TYR A 173 5.22 16.64 3.77
CA TYR A 173 4.54 15.42 4.14
C TYR A 173 4.28 15.36 5.66
N HIS A 174 5.30 15.63 6.48
CA HIS A 174 5.16 15.64 7.94
C HIS A 174 4.19 16.71 8.42
N LEU A 175 4.27 17.95 7.91
CA LEU A 175 3.30 19.00 8.20
C LEU A 175 1.86 18.58 7.86
N ASN A 176 1.68 17.84 6.76
CA ASN A 176 0.39 17.32 6.38
C ASN A 176 -0.12 16.23 7.34
N MET A 177 0.74 15.29 7.77
CA MET A 177 0.40 14.24 8.73
C MET A 177 0.03 14.80 10.10
N GLU A 178 0.76 15.81 10.58
CA GLU A 178 0.46 16.53 11.82
C GLU A 178 -0.93 17.19 11.75
N ARG A 179 -1.19 17.92 10.66
CA ARG A 179 -2.46 18.63 10.45
C ARG A 179 -3.67 17.72 10.44
N VAL A 180 -3.56 16.53 9.85
CA VAL A 180 -4.69 15.57 9.77
C VAL A 180 -4.75 14.65 10.99
N GLY A 181 -3.82 14.76 11.94
CA GLY A 181 -3.77 13.86 13.11
C GLY A 181 -3.59 12.41 12.70
N ALA A 182 -2.73 12.13 11.72
CA ALA A 182 -2.52 10.77 11.22
C ALA A 182 -2.00 9.84 12.33
N ASP A 183 -2.25 8.54 12.19
CA ASP A 183 -1.65 7.53 13.08
C ASP A 183 -0.11 7.58 12.98
N SER A 184 0.57 7.29 14.09
CA SER A 184 2.03 7.18 14.17
C SER A 184 2.65 6.32 13.06
N TYR A 185 1.93 5.31 12.58
CA TYR A 185 2.31 4.45 11.47
C TYR A 185 2.59 5.21 10.16
N TYR A 186 1.99 6.38 9.95
CA TYR A 186 2.21 7.21 8.78
C TYR A 186 3.38 8.20 8.94
N TYR A 187 4.08 8.24 10.08
CA TYR A 187 5.22 9.13 10.27
C TYR A 187 6.51 8.45 9.80
N PHE A 188 6.70 8.36 8.48
CA PHE A 188 7.93 7.82 7.90
C PHE A 188 9.16 8.66 8.25
N GLY A 189 10.23 8.01 8.71
CA GLY A 189 11.47 8.67 9.12
C GLY A 189 12.49 8.90 8.00
N ASP A 190 13.64 9.48 8.34
CA ASP A 190 14.71 9.79 7.38
C ASP A 190 15.29 8.56 6.68
N SER A 191 15.38 7.44 7.40
CA SER A 191 15.81 6.15 6.86
C SER A 191 14.92 5.71 5.70
N TYR A 192 13.60 5.87 5.84
CA TYR A 192 12.63 5.51 4.82
C TYR A 192 12.88 6.27 3.50
N PHE A 193 12.92 7.61 3.57
CA PHE A 193 13.10 8.44 2.37
C PHE A 193 14.48 8.25 1.72
N SER A 194 15.52 8.05 2.53
CA SER A 194 16.87 7.75 2.04
C SER A 194 16.92 6.41 1.31
N GLN A 195 16.25 5.39 1.84
CA GLN A 195 16.16 4.08 1.21
C GLN A 195 15.29 4.11 -0.06
N CYS A 196 14.23 4.90 -0.10
CA CYS A 196 13.45 5.14 -1.32
C CYS A 196 14.34 5.64 -2.47
N LEU A 197 15.20 6.65 -2.20
CA LEU A 197 16.14 7.15 -3.20
C LEU A 197 17.19 6.09 -3.59
N ASN A 198 17.73 5.37 -2.60
CA ASN A 198 18.77 4.37 -2.82
C ASN A 198 18.29 3.17 -3.65
N TYR A 199 17.09 2.66 -3.38
CA TYR A 199 16.55 1.49 -4.07
C TYR A 199 15.75 1.82 -5.32
N PHE A 200 15.06 2.96 -5.32
CA PHE A 200 14.03 3.27 -6.31
C PHE A 200 14.19 4.66 -6.94
N GLY A 201 15.35 5.30 -6.84
CA GLY A 201 15.60 6.63 -7.43
C GLY A 201 15.10 6.74 -8.88
N GLU A 202 15.47 5.79 -9.75
CA GLU A 202 15.02 5.77 -11.16
C GLU A 202 13.51 5.57 -11.36
N ASN A 203 12.86 4.98 -10.37
CA ASN A 203 11.42 4.74 -10.33
C ASN A 203 10.66 5.88 -9.64
N ILE A 204 11.33 6.84 -9.01
CA ILE A 204 10.64 7.94 -8.32
C ILE A 204 10.30 9.06 -9.32
N VAL A 205 9.06 9.53 -9.23
CA VAL A 205 8.61 10.77 -9.87
C VAL A 205 8.07 11.71 -8.79
N LEU A 206 8.75 12.83 -8.60
CA LEU A 206 8.34 13.88 -7.67
C LEU A 206 7.60 14.98 -8.45
N VAL A 207 6.41 15.34 -7.98
CA VAL A 207 5.65 16.49 -8.50
C VAL A 207 5.61 17.56 -7.43
N GLU A 208 5.93 18.80 -7.78
CA GLU A 208 5.93 19.94 -6.87
C GLU A 208 5.01 21.04 -7.43
N ALA A 209 4.08 21.54 -6.62
CA ALA A 209 3.33 22.76 -6.90
C ALA A 209 4.11 23.97 -6.37
N ILE A 210 4.31 24.97 -7.23
CA ILE A 210 5.12 26.15 -6.96
C ILE A 210 4.25 27.40 -7.11
N TYR A 211 4.33 28.32 -6.16
CA TYR A 211 3.66 29.62 -6.21
C TYR A 211 4.61 30.68 -5.65
N GLU A 212 4.85 31.77 -6.39
CA GLU A 212 5.79 32.84 -5.99
C GLU A 212 7.15 32.30 -5.52
N GLU A 213 7.75 31.40 -6.31
CA GLU A 213 9.04 30.73 -6.04
C GLU A 213 9.05 29.76 -4.83
N GLN A 214 7.93 29.63 -4.11
CA GLN A 214 7.79 28.72 -2.97
C GLN A 214 7.13 27.40 -3.41
N VAL A 215 7.67 26.28 -2.95
CA VAL A 215 6.99 24.97 -3.06
C VAL A 215 5.86 24.92 -2.03
N ILE A 216 4.62 24.91 -2.52
CA ILE A 216 3.38 24.93 -1.71
C ILE A 216 2.72 23.55 -1.57
N GLY A 217 3.20 22.56 -2.32
CA GLY A 217 2.76 21.18 -2.23
C GLY A 217 3.68 20.26 -3.01
N ALA A 218 3.73 18.99 -2.62
CA ALA A 218 4.47 17.98 -3.34
C ALA A 218 3.84 16.58 -3.21
N GLU A 219 4.03 15.76 -4.25
CA GLU A 219 3.56 14.39 -4.36
C GLU A 219 4.68 13.46 -4.82
N LEU A 220 4.91 12.40 -4.04
CA LEU A 220 5.86 11.34 -4.35
C LEU A 220 5.14 10.19 -5.02
N HIS A 221 5.62 9.80 -6.20
CA HIS A 221 5.07 8.70 -6.96
C HIS A 221 6.14 7.65 -7.27
N PHE A 222 5.71 6.39 -7.39
CA PHE A 222 6.51 5.31 -7.97
C PHE A 222 6.03 5.02 -9.38
N LEU A 223 6.90 5.20 -10.38
CA LEU A 223 6.74 4.71 -11.75
C LEU A 223 7.46 3.37 -11.88
N TYR A 224 6.70 2.30 -12.06
CA TYR A 224 7.21 0.95 -12.24
C TYR A 224 6.54 0.28 -13.44
N ASN A 225 7.35 -0.18 -14.40
CA ASN A 225 6.88 -0.48 -15.76
C ASN A 225 6.06 0.69 -16.34
N ASN A 226 4.77 0.47 -16.62
CA ASN A 226 3.85 1.49 -17.13
C ASN A 226 2.84 1.98 -16.07
N LEU A 227 3.01 1.60 -14.80
CA LEU A 227 2.11 1.99 -13.72
C LEU A 227 2.76 3.07 -12.86
N ILE A 228 2.01 4.14 -12.62
CA ILE A 228 2.38 5.18 -11.65
C ILE A 228 1.50 4.98 -10.42
N HIS A 229 2.10 4.83 -9.25
CA HIS A 229 1.40 4.78 -7.97
C HIS A 229 1.63 6.09 -7.21
N THR A 230 0.57 6.84 -6.92
CA THR A 230 0.65 7.97 -5.99
C THR A 230 0.88 7.41 -4.60
N HIS A 231 2.07 7.62 -4.07
CA HIS A 231 2.52 6.99 -2.83
C HIS A 231 2.23 7.88 -1.63
N LEU A 232 2.74 9.12 -1.64
CA LEU A 232 2.60 10.07 -0.54
C LEU A 232 2.37 11.49 -1.08
N SER A 233 1.62 12.31 -0.33
CA SER A 233 1.25 13.68 -0.71
C SER A 233 1.25 14.60 0.51
N GLY A 234 1.68 15.84 0.32
CA GLY A 234 1.67 16.87 1.35
C GLY A 234 1.51 18.27 0.75
N THR A 235 0.69 19.11 1.38
CA THR A 235 0.45 20.49 0.97
C THR A 235 0.42 21.45 2.15
N LEU A 236 0.86 22.68 1.92
CA LEU A 236 0.79 23.75 2.90
C LEU A 236 -0.65 24.24 3.05
N ALA A 237 -1.11 24.33 4.30
CA ALA A 237 -2.50 24.63 4.63
C ALA A 237 -2.92 26.03 4.18
N GLU A 238 -2.03 27.01 4.34
CA GLU A 238 -2.23 28.40 3.97
C GLU A 238 -2.44 28.57 2.46
N PHE A 239 -1.97 27.63 1.62
CA PHE A 239 -2.11 27.66 0.16
C PHE A 239 -3.22 26.75 -0.37
N HIS A 240 -4.03 26.11 0.47
CA HIS A 240 -5.15 25.26 0.02
C HIS A 240 -6.15 25.99 -0.89
N HIS A 241 -6.31 27.30 -0.71
CA HIS A 241 -7.16 28.15 -1.55
C HIS A 241 -6.71 28.20 -3.02
N LEU A 242 -5.43 27.91 -3.30
CA LEU A 242 -4.85 27.78 -4.64
C LEU A 242 -4.99 26.37 -5.24
N SER A 243 -5.55 25.42 -4.49
CA SER A 243 -5.78 24.03 -4.94
C SER A 243 -4.51 23.29 -5.45
N PRO A 244 -3.38 23.28 -4.71
CA PRO A 244 -2.12 22.68 -5.16
C PRO A 244 -2.25 21.21 -5.58
N VAL A 245 -2.95 20.37 -4.79
CA VAL A 245 -3.18 18.95 -5.15
C VAL A 245 -3.81 18.80 -6.53
N TYR A 246 -4.79 19.65 -6.88
CA TYR A 246 -5.44 19.56 -8.18
C TYR A 246 -4.46 19.79 -9.32
N ALA A 247 -3.57 20.78 -9.19
CA ALA A 247 -2.54 21.08 -10.17
C ALA A 247 -1.52 19.94 -10.28
N MET A 248 -1.04 19.41 -9.14
CA MET A 248 -0.09 18.29 -9.11
C MET A 248 -0.66 17.01 -9.73
N THR A 249 -1.91 16.65 -9.41
CA THR A 249 -2.57 15.47 -9.97
C THR A 249 -2.79 15.59 -11.48
N ALA A 250 -3.08 16.80 -11.99
CA ALA A 250 -3.10 17.05 -13.43
C ALA A 250 -1.72 16.90 -14.06
N ALA A 251 -0.69 17.47 -13.43
CA ALA A 251 0.68 17.42 -13.91
C ALA A 251 1.23 15.98 -14.01
N ILE A 252 0.96 15.10 -13.04
CA ILE A 252 1.38 13.70 -13.13
C ILE A 252 0.62 12.93 -14.21
N ALA A 253 -0.67 13.20 -14.42
CA ALA A 253 -1.45 12.56 -15.47
C ALA A 253 -0.95 12.96 -16.87
N GLU A 254 -0.72 14.25 -17.10
CA GLU A 254 -0.16 14.76 -18.36
C GLU A 254 1.26 14.25 -18.60
N TRP A 255 2.11 14.30 -17.58
CA TRP A 255 3.47 13.79 -17.65
C TRP A 255 3.49 12.28 -17.91
N GLY A 256 2.66 11.51 -17.21
CA GLY A 256 2.54 10.06 -17.36
C GLY A 256 2.13 9.69 -18.78
N LYS A 257 1.09 10.34 -19.32
CA LYS A 257 0.63 10.13 -20.70
C LYS A 257 1.76 10.38 -21.70
N LYS A 258 2.49 11.49 -21.54
CA LYS A 258 3.62 11.85 -22.41
C LYS A 258 4.79 10.87 -22.34
N ASN A 259 4.96 10.19 -21.21
CA ASN A 259 6.06 9.24 -20.97
C ASN A 259 5.63 7.77 -21.11
N GLY A 260 4.44 7.50 -21.67
CA GLY A 260 4.00 6.14 -21.98
C GLY A 260 3.50 5.33 -20.79
N ALA A 261 3.16 5.97 -19.67
CA ALA A 261 2.46 5.30 -18.57
C ALA A 261 1.01 4.97 -18.98
N ASP A 262 0.50 3.86 -18.48
CA ASP A 262 -0.85 3.36 -18.75
C ASP A 262 -1.87 3.83 -17.71
N LEU A 263 -1.44 4.04 -16.46
CA LEU A 263 -2.31 4.34 -15.32
C LEU A 263 -1.59 5.17 -14.25
N VAL A 264 -2.30 6.13 -13.64
CA VAL A 264 -1.95 6.68 -12.32
C VAL A 264 -2.91 6.10 -11.29
N HIS A 265 -2.45 5.21 -10.42
CA HIS A 265 -3.22 4.63 -9.33
C HIS A 265 -3.11 5.50 -8.08
N ALA A 266 -4.24 6.02 -7.60
CA ALA A 266 -4.29 6.94 -6.45
C ALA A 266 -4.63 6.22 -5.13
N GLY A 267 -4.86 4.90 -5.16
CA GLY A 267 -5.29 4.12 -4.01
C GLY A 267 -6.72 4.41 -3.58
N GLY A 268 -7.03 4.12 -2.31
CA GLY A 268 -8.38 4.22 -1.72
C GLY A 268 -8.55 5.36 -0.71
N GLY A 269 -9.64 5.28 0.05
CA GLY A 269 -9.95 6.17 1.18
C GLY A 269 -9.20 5.83 2.46
N THR A 270 -9.52 6.52 3.57
CA THR A 270 -8.97 6.18 4.90
C THR A 270 -9.78 5.07 5.57
N THR A 271 -11.08 5.03 5.34
CA THR A 271 -12.02 4.03 5.85
C THR A 271 -12.46 3.04 4.77
N ASN A 272 -13.28 2.05 5.15
CA ASN A 272 -13.89 1.09 4.22
C ASN A 272 -15.24 1.60 3.66
N GLU A 273 -15.71 2.75 4.12
CA GLU A 273 -17.02 3.27 3.76
C GLU A 273 -17.03 3.85 2.33
N PRO A 274 -18.12 3.64 1.56
CA PRO A 274 -18.23 4.14 0.20
C PRO A 274 -18.34 5.67 0.12
N ASP A 275 -18.71 6.33 1.21
CA ASP A 275 -18.81 7.79 1.33
C ASP A 275 -17.56 8.44 1.97
N ASP A 276 -16.48 7.67 2.13
CA ASP A 276 -15.19 8.15 2.62
C ASP A 276 -14.72 9.40 1.85
N SER A 277 -14.45 10.48 2.59
CA SER A 277 -14.16 11.78 1.99
C SER A 277 -12.89 11.78 1.11
N LEU A 278 -11.87 10.99 1.48
CA LEU A 278 -10.63 10.89 0.72
C LEU A 278 -10.85 10.06 -0.56
N TYR A 279 -11.60 8.96 -0.47
CA TYR A 279 -12.01 8.18 -1.62
C TYR A 279 -12.85 9.02 -2.61
N LEU A 280 -13.89 9.71 -2.13
CA LEU A 280 -14.73 10.58 -2.94
C LEU A 280 -13.94 11.75 -3.55
N PHE A 281 -12.91 12.25 -2.86
CA PHE A 281 -12.00 13.23 -3.43
C PHE A 281 -11.19 12.64 -4.59
N LYS A 282 -10.52 11.50 -4.39
CA LYS A 282 -9.70 10.83 -5.41
C LYS A 282 -10.53 10.40 -6.63
N LYS A 283 -11.76 9.95 -6.42
CA LYS A 283 -12.70 9.54 -7.50
C LYS A 283 -12.99 10.68 -8.49
N LYS A 284 -12.80 11.94 -8.10
CA LYS A 284 -12.93 13.09 -9.01
C LYS A 284 -11.81 13.20 -10.04
N PHE A 285 -10.73 12.43 -9.91
CA PHE A 285 -9.59 12.35 -10.84
C PHE A 285 -9.58 11.05 -11.66
N GLY A 286 -10.53 10.16 -11.40
CA GLY A 286 -10.66 8.84 -12.01
C GLY A 286 -12.12 8.42 -12.09
N GLN A 287 -12.95 9.20 -12.78
CA GLN A 287 -14.41 8.99 -12.80
C GLN A 287 -14.83 7.70 -13.49
N ASN A 288 -13.99 7.19 -14.39
CA ASN A 288 -14.32 6.00 -15.20
C ASN A 288 -13.46 4.78 -14.82
N THR A 289 -12.53 4.94 -13.87
CA THR A 289 -11.50 3.94 -13.57
C THR A 289 -11.42 3.64 -12.08
N GLU A 290 -11.93 2.47 -11.71
CA GLU A 290 -12.07 1.99 -10.33
C GLU A 290 -11.68 0.51 -10.23
N PHE A 291 -11.12 0.11 -9.09
CA PHE A 291 -10.64 -1.26 -8.85
C PHE A 291 -11.07 -1.73 -7.46
N GLU A 292 -11.51 -2.97 -7.38
CA GLU A 292 -11.84 -3.61 -6.10
C GLU A 292 -10.56 -3.99 -5.35
N PHE A 293 -10.41 -3.50 -4.12
CA PHE A 293 -9.32 -3.87 -3.24
C PHE A 293 -9.77 -4.92 -2.24
N HIS A 294 -9.02 -6.01 -2.21
CA HIS A 294 -9.30 -7.20 -1.41
C HIS A 294 -8.17 -7.46 -0.42
N ILE A 295 -8.54 -7.98 0.74
CA ILE A 295 -7.61 -8.53 1.72
C ILE A 295 -7.71 -10.06 1.77
N GLY A 296 -6.63 -10.70 2.19
CA GLY A 296 -6.58 -12.13 2.48
C GLY A 296 -6.30 -12.38 3.96
N ARG A 297 -7.01 -13.33 4.55
CA ARG A 297 -6.71 -13.87 5.88
C ARG A 297 -6.39 -15.35 5.76
N LYS A 298 -5.37 -15.79 6.50
CA LYS A 298 -5.05 -17.20 6.63
C LYS A 298 -4.51 -17.50 8.01
N VAL A 299 -5.12 -18.47 8.67
CA VAL A 299 -4.54 -19.12 9.85
C VAL A 299 -3.80 -20.36 9.37
N TRP A 300 -2.49 -20.40 9.61
CA TRP A 300 -1.60 -21.51 9.26
C TRP A 300 -1.48 -22.53 10.39
N ASN A 301 -1.66 -22.08 11.64
CA ASN A 301 -1.64 -22.92 12.84
C ASN A 301 -2.81 -22.57 13.78
N GLU A 302 -3.94 -23.26 13.59
CA GLU A 302 -5.19 -23.02 14.33
C GLU A 302 -5.01 -23.15 15.84
N ALA A 303 -4.30 -24.19 16.30
CA ALA A 303 -4.14 -24.44 17.74
C ALA A 303 -3.39 -23.30 18.45
N VAL A 304 -2.31 -22.80 17.84
CA VAL A 304 -1.55 -21.68 18.40
C VAL A 304 -2.29 -20.35 18.21
N TYR A 305 -3.03 -20.18 17.11
CA TYR A 305 -3.85 -18.99 16.89
C TYR A 305 -4.91 -18.83 17.97
N SER A 306 -5.65 -19.91 18.30
CA SER A 306 -6.65 -19.90 19.37
C SER A 306 -6.03 -19.55 20.72
N GLU A 307 -4.91 -20.16 21.10
CA GLU A 307 -4.21 -19.84 22.36
C GLU A 307 -3.75 -18.38 22.42
N LEU A 308 -3.21 -17.84 21.31
CA LEU A 308 -2.80 -16.44 21.24
C LEU A 308 -3.98 -15.48 21.38
N CYS A 309 -5.12 -15.80 20.75
CA CYS A 309 -6.35 -15.02 20.89
C CYS A 309 -6.87 -15.04 22.33
N GLU A 310 -6.86 -16.21 23.00
CA GLU A 310 -7.23 -16.34 24.41
C GLU A 310 -6.32 -15.51 25.32
N ILE A 311 -4.99 -15.59 25.14
CA ILE A 311 -4.02 -14.79 25.89
C ILE A 311 -4.25 -13.29 25.69
N ALA A 312 -4.56 -12.89 24.46
CA ALA A 312 -4.81 -11.49 24.10
C ALA A 312 -6.20 -10.99 24.53
N GLY A 313 -7.11 -11.89 24.94
CA GLY A 313 -8.51 -11.57 25.21
C GLY A 313 -9.29 -11.14 23.96
N ALA A 314 -8.88 -11.63 22.78
CA ALA A 314 -9.50 -11.31 21.49
C ALA A 314 -10.37 -12.45 20.98
N ALA A 315 -11.48 -12.13 20.31
CA ALA A 315 -12.27 -13.15 19.63
C ALA A 315 -11.61 -13.53 18.29
N PRO A 316 -11.46 -14.83 17.96
CA PRO A 316 -10.80 -15.26 16.73
C PRO A 316 -11.40 -14.68 15.42
N ASP A 317 -12.68 -14.32 15.45
CA ASP A 317 -13.48 -13.81 14.33
C ASP A 317 -13.61 -12.27 14.29
N GLU A 318 -12.80 -11.55 15.05
CA GLU A 318 -12.75 -10.09 15.03
C GLU A 318 -12.55 -9.50 13.61
N GLU A 319 -13.02 -8.27 13.44
CA GLU A 319 -12.82 -7.54 12.19
C GLU A 319 -11.32 -7.25 11.96
N PHE A 320 -10.55 -6.98 13.02
CA PHE A 320 -9.10 -6.84 12.93
C PHE A 320 -8.42 -8.22 12.83
N PHE A 321 -7.44 -8.37 11.92
CA PHE A 321 -6.73 -9.63 11.72
C PHE A 321 -5.21 -9.42 11.60
N PRO A 322 -4.37 -10.27 12.24
CA PRO A 322 -4.71 -11.31 13.22
C PRO A 322 -5.37 -10.72 14.48
N ALA A 323 -6.38 -11.41 15.03
CA ALA A 323 -7.19 -10.87 16.13
C ALA A 323 -6.35 -10.54 17.39
N TYR A 324 -5.38 -11.39 17.75
CA TYR A 324 -4.47 -11.16 18.88
C TYR A 324 -3.58 -9.92 18.78
N ARG A 325 -3.58 -9.21 17.64
CA ARG A 325 -2.87 -7.94 17.45
C ARG A 325 -3.77 -6.70 17.59
N SER A 326 -5.07 -6.85 17.88
CA SER A 326 -6.00 -5.73 17.96
C SER A 326 -5.65 -4.77 19.12
N SER A 327 -5.98 -3.49 18.95
CA SER A 327 -5.62 -2.42 19.90
C SER A 327 -6.24 -2.61 21.29
N SER A 328 -7.41 -3.26 21.36
CA SER A 328 -8.06 -3.68 22.61
C SER A 328 -7.19 -4.63 23.45
N CYS A 329 -6.26 -5.37 22.83
CA CYS A 329 -5.33 -6.25 23.53
C CYS A 329 -4.15 -5.49 24.18
N LYS A 330 -3.76 -4.33 23.63
CA LYS A 330 -2.63 -3.54 24.15
C LYS A 330 -2.94 -2.91 25.51
N GLU A 331 -4.20 -2.54 25.76
CA GLU A 331 -4.65 -2.00 27.05
C GLU A 331 -4.64 -3.06 28.17
N ASN A 332 -4.99 -4.32 27.86
CA ASN A 332 -4.97 -5.43 28.81
C ASN A 332 -3.56 -5.84 29.25
N LEU A 333 -2.56 -5.67 28.36
CA LEU A 333 -1.15 -5.95 28.70
C LEU A 333 -0.58 -4.91 29.67
N VAL A 334 -0.96 -3.63 29.54
CA VAL A 334 -0.50 -2.56 30.46
C VAL A 334 -1.17 -2.67 31.84
N GLY A 335 -2.43 -3.12 31.89
CA GLY A 335 -3.15 -3.34 33.16
C GLY A 335 -2.62 -4.50 34.01
N SER A 336 -1.99 -5.51 33.40
CA SER A 336 -1.45 -6.68 34.10
C SER A 336 -0.10 -6.46 34.81
N VAL A 337 0.62 -5.39 34.45
CA VAL A 337 1.93 -5.03 35.06
C VAL A 337 1.76 -4.20 36.34
N GLN A 338 0.58 -3.64 36.61
CA GLN A 338 0.32 -2.81 37.80
C GLN A 338 -0.25 -3.56 39.02
N GLN A 339 -0.44 -4.89 38.95
CA GLN A 339 -0.96 -5.68 40.09
C GLN A 339 0.06 -6.59 40.77
N THR A 340 1.36 -6.41 40.51
CA THR A 340 2.43 -7.07 41.28
C THR A 340 3.46 -6.07 41.80
N THR A 341 3.01 -5.25 42.76
CA THR A 341 3.87 -4.66 43.80
C THR A 341 3.07 -4.50 45.08
#